data_AF-A0A672Z5G9-F1
#
_entry.id   AF-A0A672Z5G9-F1
#
_cell.length_a   1.000
_cell.length_b   1.000
_cell.length_c   1.000
_cell.angle_alpha   90.00
_cell.angle_beta   90.00
_cell.angle_gamma   90.00
#
_symmetry.space_group_name_H-M   'P 1'
#
loop_
_entity.id
_entity.type
_entity.pdbx_description
1 polymer ?
#
loop_
_entity_poly.entity_id
_entity_poly.type
_entity_poly.pdbx_seq_one_letter_code
_entity_poly.pdbx_strand_id
1 'polypeptide(L)' 'MVFRQLLQRGIAAIICVFIATVLLVLGGIYYYKFRRTSYGPLLDASDYSALGNFSNPMYDP' A
#
# COMPACT_ATOMS: atom_id res chain seq x y z
N MET A 1 21.02 29.16 -31.58
CA MET A 1 20.29 29.05 -30.28
C MET A 1 19.36 27.84 -30.19
N VAL A 2 18.83 27.29 -31.30
CA VAL A 2 17.82 26.20 -31.33
C VAL A 2 18.33 24.83 -30.83
N PHE A 3 19.60 24.48 -31.08
CA PHE A 3 20.16 23.16 -30.73
C PHE A 3 20.21 22.88 -29.21
N ARG A 4 20.41 23.92 -28.38
CA ARG A 4 20.39 23.80 -26.92
C ARG A 4 19.00 23.46 -26.36
N GLN A 5 17.94 23.98 -26.98
CA GLN A 5 16.56 23.76 -26.53
C GLN A 5 16.09 22.32 -26.79
N LEU A 6 16.55 21.68 -27.88
CA LEU A 6 16.19 20.30 -28.20
C LEU A 6 16.81 19.30 -27.22
N LEU A 7 18.10 19.48 -26.88
CA LEU A 7 18.80 18.67 -25.88
C LEU A 7 18.18 18.80 -24.48
N GLN A 8 17.87 20.03 -24.07
CA GLN A 8 17.28 20.29 -22.76
C GLN A 8 15.88 19.68 -22.61
N ARG A 9 15.07 19.69 -23.68
CA ARG A 9 13.72 19.07 -23.67
C ARG A 9 13.77 17.54 -23.65
N GLY A 10 14.71 16.93 -24.37
CA GLY A 10 14.87 15.47 -24.36
C GLY A 10 15.30 14.94 -22.99
N ILE A 11 16.31 15.58 -22.38
CA ILE A 11 16.81 15.21 -21.06
C ILE A 11 15.72 15.44 -19.99
N ALA A 12 15.02 16.57 -20.05
CA ALA A 12 13.91 16.84 -19.13
C ALA A 12 12.80 15.80 -19.23
N ALA A 13 12.43 15.36 -20.44
CA ALA A 13 11.41 14.34 -20.65
C ALA A 13 11.83 12.99 -20.02
N ILE A 14 13.08 12.57 -20.22
CA ILE A 14 13.60 11.32 -19.64
C ILE A 14 13.56 11.37 -18.11
N ILE A 15 14.00 12.49 -17.52
CA ILE A 15 13.98 12.68 -16.06
C ILE A 15 12.54 12.66 -15.53
N CYS A 16 11.60 13.33 -16.19
CA CYS A 16 10.19 13.32 -15.80
C CYS A 16 9.60 11.90 -15.80
N VAL A 17 9.83 11.13 -16.86
CA VAL A 17 9.32 9.74 -16.95
C VAL A 17 9.99 8.85 -15.90
N PHE A 18 11.29 9.02 -15.66
CA PHE A 18 12.01 8.29 -14.62
C PHE A 18 11.42 8.55 -13.23
N ILE A 19 11.24 9.83 -12.85
CA ILE A 19 10.63 10.22 -11.57
C ILE A 19 9.22 9.66 -11.46
N ALA A 20 8.39 9.82 -12.49
CA ALA A 20 7.02 9.29 -12.50
C ALA A 20 6.99 7.77 -12.28
N THR A 21 7.90 7.04 -12.94
CA THR A 21 8.01 5.57 -12.79
C THR A 21 8.43 5.19 -11.37
N VAL A 22 9.43 5.87 -10.80
CA VAL A 22 9.86 5.64 -9.42
C VAL A 22 8.72 5.87 -8.43
N LEU A 23 7.97 6.97 -8.59
CA LEU A 23 6.82 7.27 -7.73
C LEU A 23 5.69 6.23 -7.88
N LEU A 24 5.44 5.75 -9.11
CA LEU A 24 4.43 4.72 -9.36
C LEU A 24 4.83 3.40 -8.68
N VAL A 25 6.08 2.96 -8.84
CA VAL A 25 6.58 1.73 -8.21
C VAL A 25 6.53 1.85 -6.69
N LEU A 26 7.05 2.94 -6.13
CA LEU A 26 7.12 3.13 -4.68
C LEU A 26 5.72 3.30 -4.07
N GLY A 27 4.87 4.12 -4.69
CA GLY A 27 3.48 4.32 -4.30
C GLY A 27 2.65 3.04 -4.42
N GLY A 28 2.86 2.27 -5.49
CA GLY A 28 2.22 0.97 -5.69
C GLY A 28 2.60 -0.03 -4.60
N ILE A 29 3.90 -0.21 -4.35
CA ILE A 29 4.39 -1.08 -3.27
C ILE A 29 3.84 -0.65 -1.90
N TYR A 30 3.91 0.66 -1.60
CA TYR A 30 3.38 1.21 -0.36
C TYR A 30 1.88 0.91 -0.22
N TYR A 31 1.10 1.16 -1.27
CA TYR A 31 -0.34 0.93 -1.28
C TYR A 31 -0.68 -0.55 -1.06
N TYR A 32 -0.04 -1.46 -1.80
CA TYR A 32 -0.31 -2.89 -1.67
C TYR A 32 0.09 -3.45 -0.29
N LYS A 33 1.22 -2.98 0.26
CA LYS A 33 1.76 -3.49 1.53
C LYS A 33 1.04 -2.93 2.75
N PHE A 34 0.74 -1.63 2.78
CA PHE A 34 0.18 -0.99 3.98
C PHE A 34 -1.34 -1.08 4.06
N ARG A 35 -2.07 -1.19 2.94
CA ARG A 35 -3.55 -1.26 2.99
C ARG A 35 -4.09 -2.55 3.60
N ARG A 36 -3.30 -3.63 3.64
CA ARG A 36 -3.75 -4.95 4.16
C ARG A 36 -3.38 -5.21 5.63
N THR A 37 -2.49 -4.43 6.23
CA THR A 37 -1.91 -4.76 7.55
C THR A 37 -2.64 -4.15 8.75
N SER A 38 -3.80 -3.52 8.57
CA SER A 38 -4.48 -2.83 9.69
C SER A 38 -5.43 -3.72 10.48
N TYR A 39 -5.83 -4.88 9.95
CA TYR A 39 -6.84 -5.72 10.60
C TYR A 39 -6.50 -7.20 10.65
N GLY A 40 -5.39 -7.67 10.08
CA GLY A 40 -5.08 -9.11 9.98
C GLY A 40 -5.37 -9.91 11.26
N PRO A 41 -4.79 -9.55 12.43
CA PRO A 41 -5.08 -10.26 13.68
C PRO A 41 -6.46 -9.99 14.29
N LEU A 42 -7.08 -8.84 14.03
CA LEU A 42 -8.39 -8.47 14.59
C LEU A 42 -9.56 -9.06 13.80
N LEU A 43 -9.43 -9.15 12.48
CA LEU A 43 -10.35 -9.82 11.56
C LEU A 43 -10.30 -11.35 11.77
N ASP A 44 -9.10 -11.90 11.88
CA ASP A 44 -8.92 -13.35 12.11
C ASP A 44 -9.40 -13.76 13.52
N ALA A 45 -9.18 -12.92 14.54
CA ALA A 45 -9.69 -13.15 15.88
C ALA A 45 -11.22 -13.00 15.99
N SER A 46 -11.85 -12.10 15.22
CA SER A 46 -13.31 -11.96 15.22
C SER A 46 -14.01 -13.18 14.61
N ASP A 47 -13.46 -13.74 13.54
CA ASP A 47 -14.06 -14.90 12.87
C ASP A 47 -13.86 -16.19 13.70
N TYR A 48 -12.72 -16.33 14.38
CA TYR A 48 -12.48 -17.45 15.31
C TYR A 48 -13.31 -17.36 16.60
N SER A 49 -13.51 -16.17 17.15
CA SER A 49 -14.24 -15.98 18.42
C SER A 49 -15.76 -15.98 18.23
N ALA A 50 -16.26 -15.60 17.04
CA ALA A 50 -17.69 -15.52 16.75
C ALA A 50 -18.31 -16.86 16.30
N LEU A 51 -17.54 -17.76 15.67
CA LEU A 51 -18.05 -19.05 15.16
C LEU A 51 -17.93 -20.21 16.16
N GLY A 52 -17.27 -20.03 17.30
CA GLY A 52 -16.84 -21.14 18.13
C GLY A 52 -16.85 -20.91 19.63
N ASN A 53 -17.98 -20.48 20.20
CA ASN A 53 -18.29 -20.79 21.61
C ASN A 53 -17.50 -19.96 22.65
N PHE A 54 -17.97 -18.75 22.99
CA PHE A 54 -17.66 -18.13 24.29
C PHE A 54 -18.85 -18.20 25.24
N SER A 55 -19.28 -19.42 25.58
CA SER A 55 -20.06 -19.67 26.79
C SER A 55 -19.07 -19.90 27.92
N ASN A 56 -18.71 -18.83 28.64
CA ASN A 56 -17.82 -18.93 29.79
C ASN A 56 -18.65 -19.18 31.05
N PRO A 57 -18.75 -20.42 31.55
CA PRO A 57 -19.54 -20.74 32.75
C PRO A 57 -18.92 -20.17 34.04
N MET A 58 -17.71 -19.60 33.99
CA MET A 58 -17.17 -18.81 35.10
C MET A 58 -17.97 -17.51 35.32
N TYR A 59 -18.75 -17.07 34.33
CA TYR A 59 -19.71 -15.96 34.42
C TYR A 59 -21.17 -16.44 34.29
N ASP A 60 -21.44 -17.75 34.38
CA ASP A 60 -22.82 -18.21 34.66
C ASP A 60 -23.15 -17.90 36.13
N PRO A 61 -24.37 -17.41 36.45
CA PRO A 61 -24.79 -17.10 37.82
C PRO A 61 -24.96 -18.34 38.72
#